data_AF-A0A9X9F1K5-F1
#
_entry.id   AF-A0A9X9F1K5-F1
#
_cell.length_a   1.000
_cell.length_b   1.000
_cell.length_c   1.000
_cell.angle_alpha   90.00
_cell.angle_beta   90.00
_cell.angle_gamma   90.00
#
_symmetry.space_group_name_H-M   'P 1'
#
loop_
_entity.id
_entity.type
_entity.pdbx_description
1 polymer ?
#
loop_
_entity_poly.entity_id
_entity_poly.type
_entity_poly.pdbx_seq_one_letter_code
_entity_poly.pdbx_strand_id
1 'polypeptide(L)' 'EHAVVIDQTDENGIKFLVAYVVTEQNISTTELRKHLRDHLPDYMIPSYFVYLEQLPLTPNGKLKNYVTVSH' A
#
# COMPACT_ATOMS: atom_id res chain seq x y z
N GLU A 1 -3.50 -10.21 9.76
CA GLU A 1 -3.25 -9.60 8.43
C GLU A 1 -3.76 -8.17 8.45
N HIS A 2 -2.94 -7.21 8.03
CA HIS A 2 -3.32 -5.79 8.03
C HIS A 2 -2.94 -5.15 6.71
N ALA A 3 -3.77 -4.22 6.23
CA ALA A 3 -3.47 -3.44 5.04
C ALA A 3 -3.90 -1.99 5.25
N VAL A 4 -3.08 -1.05 4.75
CA VAL A 4 -3.36 0.40 4.80
C VAL A 4 -3.13 0.97 3.42
N VAL A 5 -4.08 1.77 2.93
CA VAL A 5 -3.97 2.49 1.65
C VAL A 5 -3.80 3.98 1.92
N ILE A 6 -2.86 4.60 1.22
CA ILE A 6 -2.49 6.00 1.42
C ILE A 6 -2.42 6.68 0.06
N ASP A 7 -2.98 7.90 -0.02
CA ASP A 7 -2.74 8.78 -1.15
C ASP A 7 -1.36 9.43 -1.03
N GLN A 8 -0.57 9.24 -2.06
CA GLN A 8 0.72 9.88 -2.24
C GLN A 8 0.66 10.81 -3.43
N THR A 9 1.49 11.83 -3.41
CA THR A 9 1.66 12.76 -4.53
C THR A 9 3.11 12.73 -4.93
N ASP A 10 3.37 12.46 -6.21
CA ASP A 10 4.73 12.43 -6.76
C ASP A 10 5.29 13.86 -6.90
N GLU A 11 6.57 13.96 -7.23
CA GLU A 11 7.31 15.20 -7.49
C GLU A 11 6.62 16.09 -8.52
N ASN A 12 5.90 15.50 -9.48
CA ASN A 12 5.15 16.21 -10.52
C ASN A 12 3.72 16.59 -10.11
N GLY A 13 3.31 16.33 -8.85
CA GLY A 13 1.97 16.64 -8.37
C GLY A 13 0.91 15.58 -8.72
N ILE A 14 1.31 14.43 -9.27
CA ILE A 14 0.39 13.35 -9.64
C ILE A 14 0.02 12.56 -8.39
N LYS A 15 -1.28 12.44 -8.11
CA LYS A 15 -1.80 11.62 -7.01
C LYS A 15 -1.86 10.15 -7.40
N PHE A 16 -1.40 9.29 -6.52
CA PHE A 16 -1.48 7.84 -6.67
C PHE A 16 -1.70 7.17 -5.31
N LEU A 17 -2.21 5.94 -5.34
CA LEU A 17 -2.47 5.16 -4.13
C LEU A 17 -1.35 4.13 -3.91
N VAL A 18 -0.89 4.04 -2.66
CA VAL A 18 0.07 3.02 -2.21
C VAL A 18 -0.59 2.16 -1.14
N ALA A 19 -0.57 0.84 -1.33
CA ALA A 19 -1.03 -0.13 -0.35
C ALA A 19 0.16 -0.74 0.39
N TYR A 20 0.16 -0.59 1.71
CA TYR A 20 1.07 -1.28 2.61
C TYR A 20 0.38 -2.53 3.15
N VAL A 21 0.98 -3.69 2.92
CA VAL A 21 0.38 -4.99 3.21
C VAL A 21 1.26 -5.74 4.19
N VAL A 22 0.70 -6.18 5.31
CA VAL A 22 1.34 -7.04 6.29
C VAL A 22 0.59 -8.35 6.33
N THR A 23 1.23 -9.38 5.78
CA THR A 23 0.71 -10.75 5.75
C THR A 23 1.86 -11.73 5.88
N GLU A 24 1.60 -12.84 6.56
CA GLU A 24 2.51 -13.98 6.63
C GLU A 24 2.33 -14.90 5.41
N GLN A 25 1.30 -14.66 4.59
CA GLN A 25 1.00 -15.42 3.39
C GLN A 25 1.76 -14.85 2.19
N ASN A 26 2.23 -15.74 1.31
CA ASN A 26 2.85 -15.32 0.05
C ASN A 26 1.77 -14.99 -1.01
N ILE A 27 1.05 -13.89 -0.78
CA ILE A 27 0.02 -13.42 -1.71
C ILE A 27 0.69 -12.56 -2.78
N SER A 28 0.50 -12.90 -4.06
CA SER A 28 1.05 -12.10 -5.14
C SER A 28 0.31 -10.76 -5.30
N THR A 29 1.03 -9.72 -5.73
CA THR A 29 0.45 -8.41 -6.05
C THR A 29 -0.65 -8.51 -7.11
N THR A 30 -0.51 -9.46 -8.04
CA THR A 30 -1.47 -9.67 -9.13
C THR A 30 -2.79 -10.20 -8.61
N GLU A 31 -2.75 -11.19 -7.71
CA GLU A 31 -3.96 -11.73 -7.08
C GLU A 31 -4.65 -10.69 -6.21
N LEU A 32 -3.89 -9.95 -5.41
CA LEU A 32 -4.44 -8.88 -4.58
C LEU A 32 -5.09 -7.79 -5.43
N ARG A 33 -4.43 -7.37 -6.52
CA ARG A 33 -4.97 -6.39 -7.45
C ARG A 33 -6.25 -6.87 -8.14
N LYS A 34 -6.28 -8.15 -8.54
CA LYS A 34 -7.47 -8.75 -9.15
C LYS A 34 -8.63 -8.74 -8.15
N HIS A 35 -8.39 -9.21 -6.93
CA HIS A 35 -9.39 -9.23 -5.86
C HIS A 35 -9.95 -7.83 -5.59
N LEU A 36 -9.09 -6.80 -5.52
CA LEU A 36 -9.55 -5.43 -5.33
C LEU A 36 -10.40 -4.92 -6.52
N ARG A 37 -10.07 -5.29 -7.76
CA ARG A 37 -10.85 -4.89 -8.94
C ARG A 37 -12.25 -5.52 -9.00
N ASP A 38 -12.42 -6.71 -8.45
CA ASP A 38 -13.74 -7.36 -8.37
C ASP A 38 -14.67 -6.62 -7.38
N HIS A 39 -14.13 -5.82 -6.46
CA HIS A 39 -14.89 -5.16 -5.40
C HIS A 39 -14.85 -3.63 -5.43
N LEU A 40 -13.87 -3.04 -6.12
CA LEU A 40 -13.62 -1.60 -6.14
C LEU A 40 -13.44 -1.09 -7.57
N PRO A 41 -13.81 0.17 -7.84
CA PRO A 41 -13.55 0.80 -9.13
C PRO A 41 -12.05 1.00 -9.37
N ASP A 42 -11.61 1.01 -10.63
CA ASP A 42 -10.19 1.06 -11.02
C ASP A 42 -9.39 2.22 -10.39
N TYR A 43 -10.02 3.37 -10.12
CA TYR A 43 -9.34 4.52 -9.50
C TYR A 43 -9.03 4.35 -8.00
N MET A 44 -9.65 3.36 -7.33
CA MET A 44 -9.34 2.99 -5.95
C MET A 44 -8.30 1.87 -5.87
N ILE A 45 -7.85 1.35 -7.01
CA ILE A 45 -6.85 0.29 -7.06
C ILE A 45 -5.47 0.91 -6.86
N PRO A 46 -4.70 0.48 -5.85
CA PRO A 46 -3.36 0.97 -5.61
C PRO A 46 -2.45 0.80 -6.83
N SER A 47 -1.69 1.85 -7.15
CA SER A 47 -0.65 1.80 -8.18
C SER A 47 0.55 0.98 -7.70
N TYR A 48 0.80 0.98 -6.38
CA TYR A 48 1.92 0.31 -5.75
C TYR A 48 1.48 -0.51 -4.56
N PHE A 49 2.11 -1.67 -4.38
CA PHE A 49 1.93 -2.57 -3.25
C PHE A 49 3.27 -2.80 -2.59
N VAL A 50 3.34 -2.55 -1.29
CA VAL A 50 4.55 -2.69 -0.47
C VAL A 50 4.26 -3.70 0.63
N TYR A 51 4.97 -4.82 0.61
CA TYR A 51 4.85 -5.84 1.64
C TYR A 51 5.81 -5.53 2.78
N LEU A 52 5.29 -5.58 4.01
CA LEU A 52 6.04 -5.29 5.22
C LEU A 52 5.82 -6.42 6.23
N GLU A 53 6.82 -6.67 7.08
CA GLU A 53 6.69 -7.59 8.21
C GLU A 53 5.79 -7.01 9.32
N GLN A 54 5.73 -5.68 9.43
CA GLN A 54 4.88 -4.97 10.38
C GLN A 54 4.45 -3.61 9.84
N LEU A 55 3.27 -3.15 10.26
CA LEU A 55 2.79 -1.83 9.85
C LEU A 55 3.66 -0.76 10.51
N PRO A 56 4.08 0.26 9.76
CA PRO A 56 4.92 1.29 10.32
C PRO A 56 4.02 2.22 11.13
N LEU A 57 4.03 2.05 12.46
CA LEU A 57 3.30 2.90 13.38
C LEU A 57 4.03 4.25 13.49
N THR A 58 3.38 5.35 13.11
CA THR A 58 3.77 6.67 13.59
C THR A 58 3.05 6.97 14.91
N PRO A 59 3.72 7.57 15.92
CA PRO A 59 3.11 7.91 17.21
C PRO A 59 1.90 8.88 17.16
N ASN A 60 1.57 9.47 16.00
CA ASN A 60 0.46 10.43 15.83
C ASN A 60 -0.59 10.00 14.80
N GLY A 61 -0.62 8.74 14.36
CA GLY A 61 -1.61 8.26 13.38
C GLY A 61 -1.53 8.92 11.98
N LYS A 62 -0.46 9.69 11.72
CA LYS A 62 -0.16 10.27 10.40
C LYS A 62 1.10 9.62 9.85
N LEU A 63 0.94 8.76 8.85
CA LEU A 63 2.05 8.21 8.09
C LEU A 63 2.91 9.34 7.53
N LYS A 64 4.16 9.42 7.99
CA LYS A 64 5.15 10.38 7.53
C LYS A 64 6.34 9.59 7.00
N ASN A 65 6.62 9.75 5.71
CA ASN A 65 7.78 9.33 4.93
C ASN A 65 8.59 8.18 5.53
N TYR A 66 8.30 6.95 5.11
CA TYR A 66 9.14 5.80 5.44
C TYR A 66 10.17 5.56 4.35
N VAL A 67 11.43 5.55 4.78
CA VAL A 67 12.56 4.99 4.04
C VAL A 67 12.35 3.48 3.98
N THR A 68 12.40 2.92 2.78
CA THR A 68 12.38 1.48 2.54
C THR A 68 13.63 0.86 3.16
N VAL A 69 13.46 -0.12 4.05
CA VAL A 69 14.51 -1.09 4.38
C VAL A 69 14.35 -2.25 3.41
N SER A 70 15.10 -2.19 2.31
CA SER A 70 15.35 -3.36 1.47
C SER A 70 16.44 -4.19 2.14
N HIS A 71 16.19 -5.49 2.31
CA HIS A 71 17.26 -6.47 2.19
C HIS A 71 17.30 -6.93 0.73
#